data_AF-A0A353NQD3-F1
#
_entry.id   AF-A0A353NQD3-F1
#
_cell.length_a   1.000
_cell.length_b   1.000
_cell.length_c   1.000
_cell.angle_alpha   90.00
_cell.angle_beta   90.00
_cell.angle_gamma   90.00
#
_symmetry.space_group_name_H-M   'P 1'
#
loop_
_entity.id
_entity.type
_entity.pdbx_description
1 polymer ?
#
loop_
_entity_poly.entity_id
_entity_poly.type
_entity_poly.pdbx_seq_one_letter_code
_entity_poly.pdbx_strand_id
1 'polypeptide(L)' 'GVCLDTCHIFAAGYDLRTEDACEETFREFDEIVGLDNLKAIHLNDSKGELGGRRDRHDHIG' A
#
# COMPACT_ATOMS: atom_id res chain seq x y z
N GLY A 1 8.53 -13.62 -5.88
CA GLY A 1 7.91 -12.89 -4.76
C GLY A 1 7.93 -11.40 -5.04
N VAL A 2 7.08 -10.64 -4.39
CA VAL A 2 6.87 -9.20 -4.60
C VAL A 2 7.14 -8.41 -3.32
N CYS A 3 7.49 -7.14 -3.48
CA CYS A 3 7.56 -6.16 -2.40
C CYS A 3 6.38 -5.19 -2.56
N LEU A 4 5.65 -4.93 -1.49
CA LEU A 4 4.58 -3.93 -1.45
C LEU A 4 5.12 -2.67 -0.79
N ASP A 5 4.93 -1.52 -1.44
CA ASP A 5 5.33 -0.22 -0.90
C ASP A 5 4.09 0.60 -0.54
N THR A 6 3.92 0.92 0.74
CA THR A 6 2.70 1.55 1.25
C THR A 6 2.49 2.95 0.69
N CYS A 7 3.55 3.73 0.42
CA CYS A 7 3.41 5.03 -0.23
C CYS A 7 2.95 4.88 -1.68
N HIS A 8 3.46 3.87 -2.40
CA HIS A 8 3.12 3.69 -3.81
C HIS A 8 1.66 3.27 -4.00
N ILE A 9 1.20 2.30 -3.21
CA ILE A 9 -0.18 1.82 -3.35
C ILE A 9 -1.18 2.87 -2.86
N PHE A 10 -0.83 3.67 -1.85
CA PHE A 10 -1.60 4.84 -1.46
C PHE A 10 -1.68 5.88 -2.58
N ALA A 11 -0.56 6.20 -3.23
CA ALA A 11 -0.55 7.09 -4.40
C ALA A 11 -1.32 6.52 -5.60
N ALA A 12 -1.46 5.19 -5.70
CA ALA A 12 -2.24 4.49 -6.72
C ALA A 12 -3.75 4.43 -6.40
N GLY A 13 -4.16 4.72 -5.16
CA GLY A 13 -5.56 4.80 -4.73
C GLY A 13 -6.00 3.72 -3.75
N TYR A 14 -5.10 2.87 -3.25
CA TYR A 14 -5.39 1.89 -2.21
C TYR A 14 -5.28 2.56 -0.83
N ASP A 15 -6.40 2.65 -0.10
CA ASP A 15 -6.43 3.29 1.20
C ASP A 15 -5.99 2.31 2.30
N LEU A 16 -5.09 2.75 3.16
CA LEU A 16 -4.52 1.98 4.27
C LEU A 16 -4.74 2.64 5.63
N ARG A 17 -5.50 3.75 5.69
CA ARG A 17 -5.59 4.62 6.88
C ARG A 17 -6.50 4.07 7.98
N THR A 18 -7.35 3.12 7.65
CA THR A 18 -8.25 2.43 8.59
C THR A 18 -8.07 0.92 8.45
N GLU A 19 -8.38 0.17 9.50
CA GLU A 19 -8.32 -1.29 9.49
C GLU A 19 -9.15 -1.89 8.34
N ASP A 20 -10.43 -1.51 8.22
CA ASP A 20 -11.33 -1.98 7.14
C ASP A 20 -10.76 -1.76 5.73
N ALA A 21 -10.20 -0.57 5.46
CA ALA A 21 -9.62 -0.25 4.15
C ALA A 21 -8.32 -1.02 3.86
N CYS A 22 -7.52 -1.25 4.91
CA CYS A 22 -6.32 -2.06 4.82
C CYS A 22 -6.69 -3.53 4.53
N GLU A 23 -7.67 -4.07 5.24
CA GLU A 23 -8.19 -5.43 5.00
C GLU A 23 -8.69 -5.58 3.57
N GLU A 24 -9.47 -4.63 3.05
CA GLU A 24 -9.94 -4.66 1.67
C GLU A 24 -8.78 -4.63 0.66
N THR A 25 -7.79 -3.77 0.88
CA THR A 25 -6.59 -3.70 0.02
C THR A 25 -5.83 -5.03 -0.01
N PHE A 26 -5.65 -5.67 1.16
CA PHE A 26 -4.95 -6.95 1.24
C PHE A 26 -5.79 -8.12 0.73
N ARG A 27 -7.13 -8.06 0.83
CA ARG A 27 -8.05 -9.01 0.20
C ARG A 27 -7.93 -8.98 -1.30
N GLU A 28 -7.99 -7.79 -1.92
CA GLU A 28 -7.78 -7.64 -3.37
C GLU A 28 -6.38 -8.12 -3.79
N PHE A 29 -5.35 -7.79 -3.00
CA PHE A 29 -3.99 -8.26 -3.25
C PHE A 29 -3.89 -9.79 -3.23
N ASP A 30 -4.50 -10.46 -2.25
CA ASP A 30 -4.49 -11.93 -2.16
C ASP A 30 -5.24 -12.57 -3.34
N GLU A 31 -6.39 -12.03 -3.72
CA GLU A 31 -7.19 -12.52 -4.85
C GLU A 31 -6.43 -12.43 -6.19
N ILE A 32 -5.64 -11.37 -6.39
CA ILE A 32 -4.98 -11.10 -7.69
C ILE A 32 -3.54 -11.64 -7.73
N VAL A 33 -2.78 -11.47 -6.64
CA VAL A 33 -1.34 -11.74 -6.57
C VAL A 33 -1.03 -12.92 -5.65
N GLY A 34 -1.81 -13.10 -4.58
CA GLY A 34 -1.59 -14.11 -3.55
C GLY A 34 -0.58 -13.67 -2.49
N LEU A 35 -0.96 -13.78 -1.21
CA LEU A 35 -0.12 -13.44 -0.05
C LEU A 35 1.15 -14.29 0.03
N ASP A 36 1.12 -15.53 -0.47
CA ASP A 36 2.30 -16.40 -0.57
C ASP A 36 3.41 -15.77 -1.43
N ASN A 37 3.07 -14.84 -2.31
CA ASN A 37 4.03 -14.12 -3.13
C ASN A 37 4.62 -12.88 -2.43
N LEU A 38 4.03 -12.36 -1.37
CA LEU A 38 4.56 -11.19 -0.66
C LEU A 38 5.81 -11.57 0.15
N LYS A 39 6.94 -10.91 -0.13
CA LYS A 39 8.24 -11.20 0.51
C LYS A 39 8.81 -10.05 1.32
N ALA A 40 8.32 -8.84 1.08
CA ALA A 40 8.73 -7.64 1.81
C ALA A 40 7.64 -6.58 1.76
N ILE A 41 7.65 -5.70 2.75
CA ILE A 41 6.89 -4.46 2.76
C ILE A 41 7.88 -3.31 2.97
N HIS A 42 7.88 -2.34 2.05
CA HIS A 42 8.43 -1.03 2.31
C HIS A 42 7.36 -0.21 3.01
N LEU A 43 7.53 -0.07 4.33
CA LEU A 43 6.63 0.71 5.14
C LEU A 43 7.08 2.17 5.11
N ASN A 44 6.44 2.95 4.25
CA ASN A 44 6.66 4.38 4.04
C ASN A 44 5.35 5.14 4.23
N ASP A 45 5.42 6.30 4.88
CA ASP A 45 4.32 7.26 4.82
C ASP A 45 4.37 8.04 3.49
N SER A 46 3.34 8.84 3.21
CA SER A 46 3.22 9.61 1.96
C SER A 46 3.01 11.10 2.23
N LYS A 47 3.79 11.94 1.52
CA LYS A 47 3.51 13.39 1.43
C LYS A 47 2.35 13.73 0.50
N GLY A 48 1.85 12.75 -0.24
CA GLY A 48 0.79 12.90 -1.23
C GLY A 48 -0.59 12.63 -0.62
N GLU A 49 -1.62 12.95 -1.41
CA GLU A 49 -2.99 12.52 -1.12
C GLU A 49 -3.27 11.13 -1.73
N LEU A 50 -4.30 10.44 -1.23
CA LEU A 50 -4.78 9.16 -1.76
C LEU A 50 -5.08 9.29 -3.27
N GLY A 51 -4.51 8.40 -4.08
CA GLY A 51 -4.69 8.46 -5.55
C GLY A 51 -4.01 9.67 -6.20
N GLY A 52 -3.16 10.40 -5.48
CA GLY A 52 -2.48 11.60 -5.96
C GLY A 52 -1.35 11.35 -6.97
N ARG A 53 -1.01 10.08 -7.24
CA ARG A 53 0.00 9.63 -8.23
C ARG A 53 1.37 10.30 -8.04
N ARG A 54 1.74 10.56 -6.79
CA ARG A 54 3.04 11.11 -6.39
C ARG A 54 3.77 10.10 -5.52
N ASP A 55 4.92 9.66 -6.01
CA ASP A 55 5.86 8.86 -5.23
C ASP A 55 6.77 9.79 -4.41
N ARG A 56 6.27 10.21 -3.24
CA ARG A 56 6.97 11.09 -2.31
C ARG A 56 6.81 10.53 -0.90
N HIS A 57 7.79 9.75 -0.48
CA HIS A 57 7.84 9.15 0.84
C HIS A 57 7.95 10.22 1.93
N ASP A 58 7.38 9.93 3.09
CA ASP A 58 7.64 10.66 4.32
C ASP A 58 8.11 9.72 5.44
N HIS A 59 8.59 10.34 6.52
CA HIS A 59 8.82 9.62 7.77
C HIS A 59 7.49 9.05 8.30
N ILE A 60 7.55 7.95 9.04
CA ILE A 60 6.37 7.34 9.62
C ILE A 60 5.76 8.26 10.69
N GLY A 61 4.50 8.65 10.49
CA GLY A 61 3.74 9.53 11.38
C GLY A 61 3.98 11.02 11.17
#